data_AF-A0A0K6I8L9-F1
#
_entry.id   AF-A0A0K6I8L9-F1
#
_cell.length_a   1.000
_cell.length_b   1.000
_cell.length_c   1.000
_cell.angle_alpha   90.00
_cell.angle_beta   90.00
_cell.angle_gamma   90.00
#
_symmetry.space_group_name_H-M   'P 1'
#
loop_
_entity.id
_entity.type
_entity.pdbx_description
1 polymer ?
#
loop_
_entity_poly.entity_id
_entity_poly.type
_entity_poly.pdbx_seq_one_letter_code
_entity_poly.pdbx_strand_id
1 'polypeptide(L)'
;METLYQRLNGKEGITRIVDDFVAAHLANPAIKARFENVKDIDHAKRMGVEFMCAGAGGPQAYTGKDMLEAHKGMNISEQEYLAVMDDIVAGMTHEGVDDATKGEVIAILYSLKGDIIRV
;
A
#
# COMPACT_ATOMS: atom_id res chain seq x y z
N MET A 1 -23.57 -7.25 4.61
CA MET A 1 -22.73 -6.35 3.80
C MET A 1 -21.33 -6.94 3.83
N GLU A 2 -20.69 -7.08 2.68
CA GLU A 2 -19.32 -7.61 2.63
C GLU A 2 -18.34 -6.58 3.18
N THR A 3 -17.29 -7.05 3.87
CA THR A 3 -16.20 -6.19 4.30
C THR A 3 -15.35 -5.76 3.10
N LEU A 4 -14.54 -4.71 3.25
CA LEU A 4 -13.56 -4.34 2.23
C LEU A 4 -12.60 -5.50 1.94
N TYR A 5 -12.16 -6.22 2.98
CA TYR A 5 -11.33 -7.41 2.85
C TYR A 5 -11.95 -8.50 1.97
N GLN A 6 -13.26 -8.75 2.11
CA GLN A 6 -13.96 -9.73 1.27
C GLN A 6 -14.01 -9.28 -0.20
N ARG A 7 -14.29 -8.00 -0.46
CA ARG A 7 -14.29 -7.43 -1.82
C ARG A 7 -12.92 -7.40 -2.48
N LEU A 8 -11.84 -7.36 -1.67
CA LEU A 8 -10.46 -7.49 -2.14
C LEU A 8 -10.01 -8.96 -2.33
N ASN A 9 -10.94 -9.92 -2.31
CA ASN A 9 -10.67 -11.36 -2.41
C ASN A 9 -9.77 -11.90 -1.27
N GLY A 10 -9.92 -11.32 -0.08
CA GLY A 10 -9.20 -11.72 1.12
C GLY A 10 -7.68 -11.54 1.01
N LYS A 11 -6.94 -12.31 1.82
CA LYS A 11 -5.48 -12.23 1.90
C LYS A 11 -4.83 -12.53 0.56
N GLU A 12 -5.34 -13.51 -0.16
CA GLU A 12 -4.78 -13.95 -1.44
C GLU A 12 -4.87 -12.83 -2.48
N GLY A 13 -6.02 -12.15 -2.58
CA GLY A 13 -6.18 -11.00 -3.48
C GLY A 13 -5.32 -9.81 -3.08
N ILE A 14 -5.30 -9.47 -1.79
CA ILE A 14 -4.43 -8.41 -1.25
C ILE A 14 -2.95 -8.72 -1.50
N THR A 15 -2.53 -9.99 -1.40
CA THR A 15 -1.15 -10.39 -1.68
C THR A 15 -0.77 -10.09 -3.13
N ARG A 16 -1.64 -10.40 -4.09
CA ARG A 16 -1.37 -10.09 -5.51
C ARG A 16 -1.34 -8.59 -5.78
N ILE A 17 -2.28 -7.82 -5.20
CA ILE A 17 -2.28 -6.35 -5.29
C ILE A 17 -0.96 -5.77 -4.77
N VAL A 18 -0.46 -6.26 -3.62
CA VAL A 18 0.82 -5.83 -3.03
C VAL A 18 2.01 -6.22 -3.90
N ASP A 19 2.02 -7.44 -4.42
CA ASP A 19 3.08 -7.88 -5.34
C ASP A 19 3.15 -6.98 -6.58
N ASP A 20 1.99 -6.63 -7.14
CA ASP A 20 1.87 -5.77 -8.32
C ASP A 20 2.36 -4.35 -8.07
N PHE A 21 1.86 -3.67 -7.03
CA PHE A 21 2.27 -2.28 -6.81
C PHE A 21 3.73 -2.18 -6.34
N VAL A 22 4.27 -3.16 -5.62
CA VAL A 22 5.70 -3.15 -5.25
C VAL A 22 6.58 -3.34 -6.49
N ALA A 23 6.16 -4.19 -7.43
CA ALA A 23 6.84 -4.30 -8.71
C ALA A 23 6.77 -2.98 -9.49
N ALA A 24 5.62 -2.30 -9.50
CA ALA A 24 5.46 -0.98 -10.10
C ALA A 24 6.37 0.07 -9.45
N HIS A 25 6.46 0.11 -8.11
CA HIS A 25 7.36 1.02 -7.41
C HIS A 25 8.82 0.85 -7.81
N LEU A 26 9.28 -0.40 -7.96
CA LEU A 26 10.65 -0.71 -8.39
C LEU A 26 10.91 -0.34 -9.85
N ALA A 27 9.88 -0.21 -10.68
CA ALA A 27 9.98 0.25 -12.06
C ALA A 27 9.76 1.78 -12.21
N ASN A 28 9.17 2.45 -11.22
CA ASN A 28 8.74 3.84 -11.29
C ASN A 28 9.91 4.83 -11.08
N PRO A 29 10.32 5.62 -12.08
CA PRO A 29 11.46 6.53 -11.95
C PRO A 29 11.32 7.60 -10.86
N ALA A 30 10.10 7.95 -10.46
CA ALA A 30 9.85 8.96 -9.44
C ALA A 30 10.14 8.45 -8.01
N ILE A 31 10.00 7.14 -7.76
CA ILE A 31 10.04 6.57 -6.41
C ILE A 31 10.98 5.36 -6.26
N LYS A 32 11.45 4.74 -7.35
CA LYS A 32 12.27 3.51 -7.29
C LYS A 32 13.47 3.61 -6.35
N ALA A 33 14.09 4.79 -6.25
CA ALA A 33 15.24 5.03 -5.38
C ALA A 33 14.94 4.79 -3.89
N ARG A 34 13.67 4.89 -3.49
CA ARG A 34 13.19 4.59 -2.12
C ARG A 34 13.11 3.08 -1.86
N PHE A 35 12.91 2.26 -2.90
CA PHE A 35 12.62 0.84 -2.79
C PHE A 35 13.78 -0.06 -3.23
N GLU A 36 14.58 0.36 -4.21
CA GLU A 36 15.65 -0.47 -4.82
C GLU A 36 16.78 -0.84 -3.85
N ASN A 37 16.96 -0.05 -2.79
CA ASN A 37 17.98 -0.28 -1.76
C ASN A 37 17.42 -0.90 -0.47
N VAL A 38 16.13 -1.29 -0.46
CA VAL A 38 15.53 -1.99 0.69
C VAL A 38 16.17 -3.36 0.81
N LYS A 39 16.84 -3.61 1.95
CA LYS A 39 17.59 -4.85 2.19
C LYS A 39 16.72 -6.11 2.18
N ASP A 40 15.48 -5.99 2.64
CA ASP A 40 14.52 -7.09 2.71
C ASP A 40 13.18 -6.64 2.12
N ILE A 41 13.08 -6.67 0.80
CA ILE A 41 11.87 -6.27 0.07
C ILE A 41 10.70 -7.23 0.37
N ASP A 42 11.00 -8.49 0.66
CA ASP A 42 9.98 -9.49 1.01
C ASP A 42 9.36 -9.16 2.36
N HIS A 43 10.13 -8.65 3.32
CA HIS A 43 9.57 -8.10 4.55
C HIS A 43 8.66 -6.90 4.28
N ALA A 44 9.07 -5.96 3.41
CA ALA A 44 8.23 -4.83 3.05
C ALA A 44 6.89 -5.28 2.43
N LYS A 45 6.93 -6.27 1.52
CA LYS A 45 5.72 -6.90 0.95
C LYS A 45 4.84 -7.55 2.03
N ARG A 46 5.42 -8.33 2.94
CA ARG A 46 4.69 -8.93 4.07
C ARG A 46 4.00 -7.85 4.93
N MET A 47 4.70 -6.77 5.25
CA MET A 47 4.13 -5.64 5.99
C MET A 47 3.00 -4.95 5.22
N GLY A 48 3.14 -4.77 3.91
CA GLY A 48 2.08 -4.23 3.05
C GLY A 48 0.82 -5.11 3.07
N VAL A 49 0.98 -6.43 2.97
CA VAL A 49 -0.13 -7.39 3.04
C VAL A 49 -0.82 -7.34 4.39
N GLU A 50 -0.08 -7.41 5.49
CA GLU A 50 -0.64 -7.33 6.84
C GLU A 50 -1.38 -6.01 7.06
N PHE A 51 -0.77 -4.89 6.64
CA PHE A 51 -1.33 -3.55 6.76
C PHE A 51 -2.66 -3.41 6.00
N MET A 52 -2.68 -3.80 4.72
CA MET A 52 -3.89 -3.74 3.91
C MET A 52 -4.97 -4.69 4.41
N CYS A 53 -4.60 -5.90 4.86
CA CYS A 53 -5.55 -6.83 5.44
C CYS A 53 -6.21 -6.25 6.69
N ALA A 54 -5.41 -5.73 7.65
CA ALA A 54 -5.93 -5.12 8.87
C ALA A 54 -6.80 -3.90 8.56
N GLY A 55 -6.34 -3.01 7.68
CA GLY A 55 -7.08 -1.80 7.27
C GLY A 55 -8.38 -2.10 6.52
N ALA A 56 -8.44 -3.21 5.80
CA ALA A 56 -9.64 -3.65 5.08
C ALA A 56 -10.65 -4.43 5.97
N GLY A 57 -10.37 -4.58 7.27
CA GLY A 57 -11.21 -5.34 8.21
C GLY A 57 -11.02 -6.86 8.12
N GLY A 58 -9.85 -7.30 7.65
CA GLY A 58 -9.43 -8.70 7.67
C GLY A 58 -8.96 -9.17 9.04
N PRO A 59 -8.84 -10.50 9.26
CA PRO A 59 -8.44 -11.08 10.54
C PRO A 59 -6.94 -10.97 10.84
N GLN A 60 -6.12 -10.54 9.90
CA GLN A 60 -4.68 -10.45 10.06
C GLN A 60 -4.32 -9.26 10.95
N ALA A 61 -3.47 -9.50 11.95
CA ALA A 61 -2.88 -8.43 12.73
C ALA A 61 -1.76 -7.74 11.94
N TYR A 62 -1.70 -6.41 12.03
CA TYR A 62 -0.54 -5.67 11.57
C TYR A 62 0.54 -5.69 12.64
N THR A 63 1.73 -6.22 12.31
CA THR A 63 2.84 -6.39 13.26
C THR A 63 3.98 -5.40 13.05
N GLY A 64 3.82 -4.47 12.11
CA GLY A 64 4.81 -3.44 11.78
C GLY A 64 4.74 -2.20 12.66
N LYS A 65 5.59 -1.24 12.32
CA LYS A 65 5.59 0.12 12.89
C LYS A 65 4.34 0.88 12.45
N ASP A 66 3.87 1.84 13.24
CA ASP A 66 2.87 2.77 12.71
C ASP A 66 3.41 3.58 11.52
N MET A 67 2.52 4.26 10.79
CA MET A 67 2.90 4.97 9.57
C MET A 67 3.92 6.08 9.83
N LEU A 68 3.83 6.78 10.97
CA LEU A 68 4.77 7.82 11.32
C LEU A 68 6.15 7.22 11.59
N GLU A 69 6.26 6.22 12.46
CA GLU A 69 7.52 5.56 12.77
C GLU A 69 8.15 4.84 11.57
N ALA A 70 7.34 4.33 10.65
CA ALA A 70 7.81 3.70 9.43
C ALA A 70 8.43 4.70 8.44
N HIS A 71 7.86 5.90 8.31
CA HIS A 71 8.24 6.87 7.27
C HIS A 71 9.01 8.09 7.79
N LYS A 72 9.14 8.26 9.11
CA LYS A 72 9.84 9.37 9.75
C LYS A 72 11.28 9.52 9.25
N GLY A 73 11.64 10.74 8.89
CA GLY A 73 12.98 11.10 8.40
C GLY A 73 13.21 10.76 6.93
N MET A 74 12.23 10.18 6.23
CA MET A 74 12.34 9.96 4.79
C MET A 74 12.07 11.24 3.98
N ASN A 75 11.38 12.23 4.58
CA ASN A 75 10.97 13.48 3.94
C ASN A 75 10.30 13.22 2.58
N ILE A 76 9.32 12.31 2.56
CA ILE A 76 8.56 11.95 1.37
C ILE A 76 7.78 13.18 0.92
N SER A 77 7.93 13.52 -0.36
CA SER A 77 7.19 14.62 -0.99
C SER A 77 5.77 14.22 -1.37
N GLU A 78 4.92 15.21 -1.60
CA GLU A 78 3.57 15.05 -2.10
C GLU A 78 3.57 14.33 -3.46
N GLN A 79 4.55 14.64 -4.32
CA GLN A 79 4.72 14.00 -5.62
C GLN A 79 5.07 12.51 -5.50
N GLU A 80 5.99 12.16 -4.60
CA GLU A 80 6.35 10.75 -4.34
C GLU A 80 5.16 9.99 -3.76
N TYR A 81 4.42 10.60 -2.83
CA TYR A 81 3.21 9.99 -2.26
C TYR A 81 2.15 9.72 -3.33
N LEU A 82 1.89 10.69 -4.22
CA LEU A 82 0.95 10.50 -5.32
C LEU A 82 1.43 9.42 -6.30
N ALA A 83 2.73 9.35 -6.60
CA ALA A 83 3.28 8.30 -7.45
C ALA A 83 3.08 6.90 -6.84
N VAL A 84 3.24 6.74 -5.52
CA VAL A 84 2.91 5.49 -4.82
C VAL A 84 1.41 5.19 -4.91
N MET A 85 0.55 6.19 -4.71
CA MET A 85 -0.91 6.02 -4.82
C MET A 85 -1.34 5.56 -6.22
N ASP A 86 -0.75 6.14 -7.27
CA ASP A 86 -1.03 5.76 -8.66
C ASP A 86 -0.65 4.30 -8.94
N ASP A 87 0.53 3.87 -8.46
CA ASP A 87 0.99 2.49 -8.59
C ASP A 87 0.07 1.50 -7.84
N ILE A 88 -0.44 1.87 -6.65
CA ILE A 88 -1.41 1.05 -5.89
C ILE A 88 -2.74 0.93 -6.66
N VAL A 89 -3.24 2.03 -7.22
CA VAL A 89 -4.47 2.03 -8.02
C VAL A 89 -4.29 1.19 -9.29
N ALA A 90 -3.12 1.24 -9.92
CA ALA A 90 -2.78 0.41 -11.06
C ALA A 90 -2.79 -1.09 -10.69
N GLY A 91 -2.19 -1.47 -9.56
CA GLY A 91 -2.22 -2.85 -9.05
C GLY A 91 -3.64 -3.35 -8.78
N MET A 92 -4.47 -2.55 -8.10
CA MET A 92 -5.89 -2.89 -7.90
C MET A 92 -6.65 -3.03 -9.22
N THR A 93 -6.35 -2.19 -10.20
CA THR A 93 -7.00 -2.24 -11.52
C THR A 93 -6.59 -3.48 -12.30
N HIS A 94 -5.31 -3.86 -12.24
CA HIS A 94 -4.80 -5.09 -12.85
C HIS A 94 -5.46 -6.34 -12.25
N GLU A 95 -5.68 -6.34 -10.94
CA GLU A 95 -6.38 -7.40 -10.20
C GLU A 95 -7.91 -7.36 -10.35
N GLY A 96 -8.45 -6.47 -11.19
CA GLY A 96 -9.88 -6.42 -11.52
C GLY A 96 -10.76 -5.88 -10.39
N VAL A 97 -10.20 -5.12 -9.45
CA VAL A 97 -10.97 -4.50 -8.36
C VAL A 97 -11.87 -3.38 -8.91
N ASP A 98 -13.14 -3.39 -8.49
CA ASP A 98 -14.13 -2.39 -8.92
C ASP A 98 -13.86 -0.98 -8.34
N ASP A 99 -14.42 0.04 -8.99
CA ASP A 99 -14.14 1.44 -8.65
C ASP A 99 -14.61 1.85 -7.25
N ALA A 100 -15.70 1.27 -6.75
CA ALA A 100 -16.20 1.59 -5.41
C ALA A 100 -15.25 1.01 -4.35
N THR A 101 -14.77 -0.21 -4.55
CA THR A 101 -13.78 -0.86 -3.69
C THR A 101 -12.44 -0.12 -3.72
N LYS A 102 -11.96 0.28 -4.91
CA LYS A 102 -10.74 1.13 -5.04
C LYS A 102 -10.89 2.45 -4.30
N GLY A 103 -12.04 3.11 -4.44
CA GLY A 103 -12.33 4.39 -3.79
C GLY A 103 -12.23 4.32 -2.26
N GLU A 104 -12.67 3.22 -1.65
CA GLU A 104 -12.58 3.02 -0.20
C GLU A 104 -11.13 2.78 0.26
N VAL A 105 -10.36 1.97 -0.47
CA VAL A 105 -8.92 1.80 -0.20
C VAL A 105 -8.19 3.14 -0.30
N ILE A 106 -8.46 3.91 -1.36
CA ILE A 106 -7.88 5.24 -1.55
C ILE A 106 -8.21 6.15 -0.37
N ALA A 107 -9.47 6.20 0.07
CA ALA A 107 -9.88 7.02 1.21
C ALA A 107 -9.12 6.67 2.50
N ILE A 108 -8.93 5.36 2.77
CA ILE A 108 -8.14 4.89 3.92
C ILE A 108 -6.69 5.36 3.79
N LEU A 109 -6.05 5.14 2.65
CA LEU A 109 -4.64 5.53 2.45
C LEU A 109 -4.45 7.04 2.57
N TYR A 110 -5.36 7.84 2.01
CA TYR A 110 -5.33 9.31 2.12
C TYR A 110 -5.51 9.81 3.56
N SER A 111 -6.19 9.04 4.43
CA SER A 111 -6.34 9.41 5.85
C SER A 111 -5.00 9.37 6.60
N LEU A 112 -4.01 8.62 6.10
CA LEU A 112 -2.70 8.42 6.70
C LEU A 112 -1.64 9.39 6.18
N LYS A 113 -1.97 10.23 5.19
CA LYS A 113 -0.98 11.09 4.50
C LYS A 113 -0.19 12.00 5.44
N GLY A 114 -0.80 12.42 6.56
CA GLY A 114 -0.19 13.29 7.56
C GLY A 114 0.95 12.62 8.34
N ASP A 115 0.96 11.29 8.39
CA ASP A 115 1.98 10.47 9.05
C ASP A 115 3.09 10.03 8.08
N ILE A 116 3.04 10.47 6.81
CA ILE A 116 3.93 9.97 5.74
C ILE A 116 4.62 11.13 5.03
N ILE A 117 3.87 12.17 4.69
CA ILE A 117 4.38 13.30 3.90
C ILE A 117 5.09 14.28 4.83
N ARG A 118 6.36 14.59 4.53
CA ARG A 118 7.21 15.55 5.27
C ARG A 118 7.45 15.22 6.75
N VAL A 119 7.44 13.95 7.14
CA VAL A 119 7.76 13.49 8.50
C VAL A 119 9.17 12.93 8.66
#